data_AF-A0A945H9M8-F1
#
_entry.id   AF-A0A945H9M8-F1
#
_cell.length_a   1.000
_cell.length_b   1.000
_cell.length_c   1.000
_cell.angle_alpha   90.00
_cell.angle_beta   90.00
_cell.angle_gamma   90.00
#
_symmetry.space_group_name_H-M   'P 1'
#
loop_
_entity.id
_entity.type
_entity.pdbx_description
1 polymer ?
#
loop_
_entity_poly.entity_id
_entity_poly.type
_entity_poly.pdbx_seq_one_letter_code
_entity_poly.pdbx_strand_id
1 'polypeptide(L)'
;MSDATDGQKGGWLVWVDTGGTFTDCLAADPHGRTHRFKVLSSSCLRGTLTAIDSPTEIAIKLPQPLIAGFALGQQFRLLGQG
;
A
#
# COMPACT_ATOMS: atom_id res chain seq x y z
N MET A 1 21.31 -15.67 36.34
CA MET A 1 20.03 -16.40 36.10
C MET A 1 19.28 -15.59 35.05
N SER A 2 19.38 -16.04 33.80
CA SER A 2 18.81 -15.43 32.61
C SER A 2 17.30 -15.65 32.55
N ASP A 3 16.54 -14.62 32.16
CA ASP A 3 15.36 -14.85 31.34
C ASP A 3 15.14 -13.66 30.40
N ALA A 4 15.97 -13.62 29.36
CA ALA A 4 15.62 -12.91 28.14
C ALA A 4 14.63 -13.80 27.40
N THR A 5 13.34 -13.60 27.64
CA THR A 5 12.32 -14.30 26.86
C THR A 5 12.30 -13.67 25.48
N ASP A 6 12.94 -14.38 24.56
CA ASP A 6 13.03 -14.16 23.13
C ASP A 6 11.69 -13.66 22.57
N GLY A 7 11.69 -12.43 22.08
CA GLY A 7 10.51 -11.74 21.58
C GLY A 7 9.91 -12.54 20.43
N GLN A 8 8.70 -13.04 20.64
CA GLN A 8 7.93 -13.76 19.63
C GLN A 8 7.77 -12.86 18.39
N LYS A 9 8.66 -13.01 17.40
CA LYS A 9 8.59 -12.33 16.10
C LYS A 9 7.43 -12.93 15.31
N GLY A 10 6.21 -12.51 15.62
CA GLY A 10 5.04 -12.81 14.80
C GLY A 10 5.16 -12.19 13.40
N GLY A 11 4.43 -12.73 12.42
CA GLY A 11 4.25 -12.05 11.14
C GLY A 11 3.35 -10.81 11.27
N TRP A 12 3.18 -10.08 10.18
CA TRP A 12 2.14 -9.04 10.11
C TRP A 12 0.75 -9.66 10.21
N LEU A 13 -0.09 -9.10 11.08
CA LEU A 13 -1.53 -9.38 11.08
C LEU A 13 -2.25 -8.16 10.52
N VAL A 14 -3.13 -8.35 9.54
CA VAL A 14 -3.82 -7.25 8.84
C VAL A 14 -5.31 -7.53 8.80
N TRP A 15 -6.11 -6.52 9.19
CA TRP A 15 -7.56 -6.52 9.11
C TRP A 15 -8.02 -5.33 8.25
N VAL A 16 -9.02 -5.58 7.41
CA VAL A 16 -9.54 -4.62 6.45
C VAL A 16 -11.06 -4.61 6.53
N ASP A 17 -11.64 -3.43 6.75
CA ASP A 17 -13.08 -3.19 6.72
C ASP A 17 -13.41 -2.16 5.63
N THR A 18 -14.03 -2.63 4.55
CA THR A 18 -14.39 -1.79 3.42
C THR A 18 -15.77 -1.19 3.62
N GLY A 19 -15.84 0.12 3.84
CA GLY A 19 -17.08 0.89 3.78
C GLY A 19 -17.35 1.49 2.40
N GLY A 20 -18.41 2.29 2.29
CA GLY A 20 -18.80 2.92 1.02
C GLY A 20 -17.79 3.94 0.48
N THR A 21 -17.26 4.82 1.34
CA THR A 21 -16.29 5.87 0.93
C THR A 21 -14.86 5.56 1.37
N PHE A 22 -14.71 4.97 2.56
CA PHE A 22 -13.41 4.69 3.15
C PHE A 22 -13.28 3.22 3.54
N THR A 23 -12.06 2.73 3.47
CA THR A 23 -11.62 1.43 3.97
C THR A 23 -10.77 1.66 5.21
N ASP A 24 -11.16 1.06 6.32
CA ASP A 24 -10.41 1.08 7.57
C ASP A 24 -9.45 -0.11 7.62
N CYS A 25 -8.16 0.16 7.81
CA CYS A 25 -7.12 -0.84 7.89
C CYS A 25 -6.48 -0.81 9.28
N LEU A 26 -6.39 -1.97 9.90
CA LEU A 26 -5.67 -2.19 11.14
C LEU A 26 -4.57 -3.20 10.89
N ALA A 27 -3.36 -2.93 11.38
CA ALA A 27 -2.27 -3.89 11.31
C ALA A 27 -1.54 -4.00 12.66
N ALA A 28 -1.14 -5.21 13.02
CA ALA A 28 -0.16 -5.45 14.08
C ALA A 28 1.16 -5.87 13.41
N ASP A 29 2.23 -5.13 13.70
CA ASP A 29 3.55 -5.46 13.19
C ASP A 29 4.23 -6.58 14.01
N PRO A 30 5.34 -7.15 13.50
CA PRO A 30 6.10 -8.19 14.21
C PRO A 30 6.63 -7.83 15.60
N HIS A 31 6.60 -6.54 15.97
CA HIS A 31 7.01 -6.03 17.28
C HIS A 31 5.81 -5.74 18.19
N GLY A 32 4.61 -6.13 17.78
CA GLY A 32 3.36 -5.90 18.51
C GLY A 32 2.84 -4.46 18.41
N ARG A 33 3.41 -3.60 17.55
CA ARG A 33 2.89 -2.24 17.39
C ARG A 33 1.68 -2.25 16.47
N THR A 34 0.68 -1.47 16.85
CA THR A 34 -0.53 -1.30 16.06
C THR A 34 -0.40 -0.11 15.11
N HIS A 35 -0.73 -0.34 13.84
CA HIS A 35 -0.79 0.67 12.79
C HIS A 35 -2.25 0.82 12.33
N ARG A 36 -2.73 2.05 12.17
CA ARG A 36 -4.11 2.36 11.79
C ARG A 36 -4.09 3.27 10.56
N PHE A 37 -4.81 2.88 9.52
CA PHE A 37 -4.93 3.66 8.30
C PHE A 37 -6.39 3.74 7.86
N LYS A 38 -6.77 4.86 7.26
CA LYS A 38 -8.06 5.04 6.60
C LYS A 38 -7.77 5.51 5.18
N VAL A 39 -8.20 4.73 4.20
CA VAL A 39 -7.95 5.02 2.78
C VAL A 39 -9.27 5.14 2.03
N LEU A 40 -9.30 5.78 0.87
CA LEU A 40 -10.51 5.81 0.04
C LEU A 40 -10.81 4.41 -0.50
N SER A 41 -12.09 4.00 -0.48
CA SER A 41 -12.57 2.70 -1.00
C SER A 41 -12.51 2.58 -2.53
N SER A 42 -11.82 3.49 -3.23
CA SER A 42 -11.72 3.46 -4.69
C SER A 42 -10.81 2.35 -5.24
N SER A 43 -10.07 1.64 -4.38
CA SER A 43 -9.10 0.61 -4.78
C SER A 43 -8.11 1.10 -5.86
N CYS A 44 -7.63 2.33 -5.71
CA CYS A 44 -6.80 3.02 -6.70
C CYS A 44 -5.67 3.78 -6.01
N LEU A 45 -4.43 3.60 -6.49
CA LEU A 45 -3.32 4.48 -6.17
C LEU A 45 -3.31 5.66 -7.14
N ARG A 46 -3.20 6.88 -6.61
CA ARG A 46 -3.10 8.09 -7.43
C ARG A 46 -1.66 8.58 -7.45
N GLY A 47 -1.20 8.94 -8.65
CA GLY A 47 0.13 9.48 -8.90
C GLY A 47 0.11 10.45 -10.07
N THR A 48 1.27 11.02 -10.34
CA THR A 48 1.49 11.94 -11.47
C THR A 48 2.39 11.26 -12.49
N LEU A 49 1.93 11.16 -13.74
CA LEU A 49 2.77 10.79 -14.87
C LEU A 49 3.83 11.88 -15.07
N THR A 50 5.11 11.52 -14.99
CA THR A 50 6.23 12.47 -15.11
C THR A 50 6.96 12.35 -16.43
N ALA A 51 6.94 11.17 -17.07
CA ALA A 51 7.51 10.95 -18.39
C ALA A 51 6.86 9.75 -19.09
N ILE A 52 6.98 9.73 -20.42
CA ILE A 52 6.72 8.56 -21.27
C ILE A 52 8.06 8.27 -21.95
N ASP A 53 8.75 7.24 -21.47
CA ASP A 53 10.12 6.95 -21.92
C ASP A 53 10.12 6.09 -23.19
N SER A 54 9.07 5.26 -23.38
CA SER A 54 8.85 4.47 -24.60
C SER A 54 7.37 4.08 -24.75
N PRO A 55 6.95 3.43 -25.86
CA PRO A 55 5.59 2.91 -26.00
C PRO A 55 5.14 1.93 -24.90
N THR A 56 6.08 1.36 -24.13
CA THR A 56 5.79 0.38 -23.07
C THR A 56 6.36 0.78 -21.70
N GLU A 57 6.90 1.99 -21.56
CA GLU A 57 7.56 2.44 -20.33
C GLU A 57 7.15 3.87 -19.99
N ILE A 58 6.74 4.07 -18.74
CA ILE A 58 6.32 5.36 -18.20
C ILE A 58 6.93 5.57 -16.81
N ALA A 59 7.24 6.82 -16.51
CA ALA A 59 7.67 7.23 -15.18
C ALA A 59 6.49 7.86 -14.42
N ILE A 60 6.22 7.38 -13.21
CA ILE A 60 5.15 7.89 -12.35
C ILE A 60 5.72 8.27 -10.99
N LYS A 61 5.40 9.48 -10.52
CA LYS A 61 5.60 9.87 -9.13
C LYS A 61 4.40 9.44 -8.28
N LEU A 62 4.64 8.60 -7.29
CA LEU A 62 3.66 8.17 -6.29
C LEU A 62 3.98 8.74 -4.91
N PRO A 63 2.95 9.00 -4.07
CA PRO A 63 3.18 9.45 -2.70
C PRO A 63 3.76 8.36 -1.77
N GLN A 64 3.55 7.09 -2.11
CA GLN A 64 4.10 5.94 -1.40
C GLN A 64 5.08 5.16 -2.28
N PRO A 65 6.14 4.56 -1.70
CA PRO A 65 7.00 3.63 -2.42
C PRO A 65 6.22 2.36 -2.82
N LEU A 66 6.64 1.76 -3.93
CA LEU A 66 6.15 0.45 -4.36
C LEU A 66 7.29 -0.57 -4.36
N ILE A 67 6.94 -1.82 -4.07
CA ILE A 67 7.85 -2.94 -4.27
C ILE A 67 7.82 -3.40 -5.73
N ALA A 68 8.94 -3.96 -6.21
CA ALA A 68 9.02 -4.51 -7.55
C ALA A 68 7.91 -5.55 -7.78
N GLY A 69 7.25 -5.46 -8.94
CA GLY A 69 6.14 -6.34 -9.31
C GLY A 69 4.77 -5.97 -8.74
N PHE A 70 4.64 -4.97 -7.85
CA PHE A 70 3.36 -4.58 -7.27
C PHE A 70 2.29 -4.22 -8.33
N ALA A 71 2.71 -3.55 -9.40
CA ALA A 71 1.81 -3.10 -10.46
C ALA A 71 1.43 -4.20 -11.47
N LEU A 72 1.98 -5.42 -11.36
CA LEU A 72 1.65 -6.49 -12.29
C LEU A 72 0.15 -6.86 -12.19
N GLY A 73 -0.51 -6.93 -13.35
CA GLY A 73 -1.95 -7.19 -13.44
C GLY A 73 -2.85 -5.99 -13.10
N GLN A 74 -2.29 -4.82 -12.77
CA GLN A 74 -3.05 -3.59 -12.58
C GLN A 74 -3.27 -2.86 -13.91
N GLN A 75 -4.23 -1.93 -13.92
CA GLN A 75 -4.52 -1.08 -15.08
C GLN A 75 -4.23 0.38 -14.77
N PHE A 76 -3.79 1.13 -15.79
CA PHE A 76 -3.65 2.58 -15.71
C PHE A 76 -4.92 3.27 -16.18
N ARG A 77 -5.37 4.26 -15.40
CA ARG A 77 -6.42 5.19 -15.79
C ARG A 77 -5.84 6.60 -15.79
N LEU A 78 -5.83 7.25 -16.95
CA LEU A 78 -5.50 8.66 -17.03
C LEU A 78 -6.65 9.48 -16.43
N LEU A 79 -6.32 10.43 -15.56
CA LEU A 79 -7.28 11.33 -14.93
C LEU A 79 -7.14 12.72 -15.55
N GLY A 80 -8.25 13.44 -15.74
CA GLY A 80 -8.23 14.82 -16.22
C GLY A 80 -8.26 15.01 -17.74
N GLN A 81 -8.46 13.95 -18.53
CA GLN A 81 -8.92 14.12 -19.91
C GLN A 81 -10.44 14.32 -19.90
N GLY A 82 -10.84 15.58 -20.03
CA GLY A 82 -12.18 16.03 -20.40
C GLY A 82 -12.08 16.89 -21.65
#